data_AF-A0A952RDG0-F1
#
_entry.id   AF-A0A952RDG0-F1
#
_cell.length_a   1.000
_cell.length_b   1.000
_cell.length_c   1.000
_cell.angle_alpha   90.00
_cell.angle_beta   90.00
_cell.angle_gamma   90.00
#
_symmetry.space_group_name_H-M   'P 1'
#
loop_
_entity.id
_entity.type
_entity.pdbx_description
1 polymer ?
#
loop_
_entity_poly.entity_id
_entity_poly.type
_entity_poly.pdbx_seq_one_letter_code
_entity_poly.pdbx_strand_id
1 'polypeptide(L)' 'MVRALDWLSVLLLLLAIGAFGLGVHALGRRADLDALYWLVIGALVLKGATDLLRPQGGR' A
#
# COMPACT_ATOMS: atom_id res chain seq x y z
N MET A 1 4.47 22.17 3.08
CA MET A 1 4.47 21.08 2.07
C MET A 1 4.80 19.73 2.70
N VAL A 2 5.84 19.62 3.54
CA VAL A 2 6.22 18.37 4.24
C VAL A 2 5.07 17.70 5.01
N ARG A 3 4.32 18.44 5.83
CA ARG A 3 3.21 17.89 6.63
C ARG A 3 2.10 17.24 5.78
N ALA A 4 1.82 17.75 4.59
CA ALA A 4 0.78 17.18 3.72
C ALA A 4 1.26 15.86 3.07
N LEU A 5 2.54 15.78 2.72
CA LEU A 5 3.18 14.55 2.27
C LEU A 5 3.17 13.48 3.37
N ASP A 6 3.47 13.86 4.62
CA ASP A 6 3.45 12.92 5.74
C ASP A 6 2.06 12.30 5.94
N TRP A 7 1.01 13.13 5.95
CA TRP A 7 -0.38 12.65 6.05
C TRP A 7 -0.77 11.74 4.89
N LEU A 8 -0.34 12.07 3.66
CA LEU A 8 -0.60 11.23 2.51
C LEU A 8 0.10 9.87 2.60
N SER A 9 1.35 9.85 3.08
CA SER A 9 2.09 8.60 3.30
C SER A 9 1.44 7.72 4.37
N VAL A 10 0.94 8.30 5.46
CA VAL A 10 0.18 7.56 6.48
C VAL A 10 -1.12 7.01 5.89
N LEU A 11 -1.84 7.80 5.10
CA LEU A 11 -3.07 7.35 4.45
C LEU A 11 -2.80 6.18 3.49
N LEU A 12 -1.75 6.28 2.66
CA LEU A 12 -1.34 5.20 1.76
C LEU A 12 -0.94 3.94 2.54
N LEU A 13 -0.23 4.09 3.67
CA LEU A 13 0.11 2.96 4.53
C LEU A 13 -1.14 2.25 5.07
N LEU A 14 -2.12 3.02 5.54
CA LEU A 14 -3.40 2.46 6.03
C LEU A 14 -4.16 1.72 4.92
N LEU A 15 -4.17 2.28 3.71
CA LEU A 15 -4.77 1.63 2.53
C LEU A 15 -4.04 0.33 2.17
N ALA A 16 -2.70 0.30 2.25
CA ALA A 16 -1.92 -0.91 2.00
C ALA A 16 -2.24 -2.02 3.03
N ILE A 17 -2.33 -1.67 4.31
CA ILE A 17 -2.74 -2.60 5.37
C ILE A 17 -4.14 -3.16 5.09
N GLY A 18 -5.10 -2.30 4.72
CA GLY A 18 -6.45 -2.71 4.35
C GLY A 18 -6.47 -3.66 3.15
N ALA A 19 -5.72 -3.35 2.10
CA ALA A 19 -5.62 -4.20 0.91
C ALA A 19 -5.02 -5.57 1.25
N PHE A 20 -3.95 -5.63 2.05
CA PHE A 20 -3.39 -6.91 2.48
C PHE A 20 -4.37 -7.71 3.35
N GLY A 21 -5.10 -7.05 4.25
CA GLY A 21 -6.15 -7.70 5.05
C GLY A 21 -7.25 -8.33 4.19
N LEU A 22 -7.73 -7.61 3.16
CA LEU A 22 -8.70 -8.12 2.20
C LEU A 22 -8.14 -9.28 1.37
N GLY A 23 -6.87 -9.21 0.97
CA GLY A 23 -6.19 -10.29 0.26
C GLY A 23 -6.10 -11.57 1.09
N VAL A 24 -5.70 -11.46 2.36
CA VAL A 24 -5.66 -12.61 3.30
C VAL A 24 -7.08 -13.18 3.51
N HIS A 25 -8.09 -12.32 3.65
CA HIS A 25 -9.48 -12.77 3.78
C HIS A 25 -9.98 -13.49 2.52
N ALA A 26 -9.64 -13.00 1.32
CA ALA A 26 -9.97 -13.63 0.05
C ALA A 26 -9.30 -15.00 -0.09
N LEU A 27 -8.05 -15.14 0.38
CA LEU A 27 -7.33 -16.41 0.42
C LEU A 27 -8.06 -17.46 1.27
N GLY A 28 -8.63 -17.03 2.41
CA GLY A 28 -9.48 -17.88 3.25
C GLY A 28 -10.76 -18.37 2.56
N ARG A 29 -11.24 -17.66 1.54
CA ARG A 29 -12.42 -18.04 0.72
C ARG A 29 -12.05 -18.83 -0.55
N ARG A 30 -10.79 -19.23 -0.72
CA ARG A 30 -10.26 -19.87 -1.95
C ARG A 30 -10.42 -19.02 -3.21
N ALA A 31 -10.51 -17.69 -3.03
CA ALA A 31 -10.58 -16.74 -4.13
C ALA A 31 -9.17 -16.27 -4.50
N ASP A 32 -8.39 -17.17 -5.10
CA ASP A 32 -6.94 -16.97 -5.27
C ASP A 32 -6.60 -15.77 -6.17
N LEU A 33 -7.39 -15.53 -7.22
CA LEU A 33 -7.22 -14.37 -8.10
C LEU A 33 -7.52 -13.06 -7.38
N ASP A 34 -8.57 -13.01 -6.56
CA ASP A 34 -8.90 -11.83 -5.76
C ASP A 34 -7.81 -11.58 -4.71
N ALA A 35 -7.32 -12.63 -4.06
CA ALA A 35 -6.24 -12.52 -3.09
C ALA A 35 -4.96 -11.97 -3.72
N LEU A 36 -4.59 -12.46 -4.91
CA LEU A 36 -3.45 -11.96 -5.67
C LEU A 36 -3.65 -10.50 -6.10
N TYR A 37 -4.84 -10.14 -6.55
CA TYR A 37 -5.17 -8.76 -6.92
C TYR A 37 -4.98 -7.79 -5.74
N TRP A 38 -5.55 -8.13 -4.59
CA TRP A 38 -5.41 -7.33 -3.36
C TRP A 38 -3.98 -7.26 -2.86
N LEU A 39 -3.20 -8.34 -3.00
CA LEU A 39 -1.77 -8.38 -2.66
C LEU A 39 -0.96 -7.42 -3.55
N VAL A 40 -1.19 -7.45 -4.86
CA VAL A 40 -0.50 -6.57 -5.82
C VAL A 40 -0.84 -5.11 -5.56
N ILE A 41 -2.12 -4.79 -5.32
CA ILE A 41 -2.53 -3.43 -4.97
C ILE A 41 -1.87 -2.97 -3.68
N GLY A 42 -1.90 -3.78 -2.62
CA GLY A 42 -1.25 -3.44 -1.35
C GLY A 42 0.24 -3.15 -1.52
N ALA A 43 0.94 -3.96 -2.32
CA ALA A 43 2.36 -3.77 -2.63
C ALA A 43 2.63 -2.47 -3.40
N LEU A 44 1.81 -2.13 -4.40
CA LEU A 44 1.95 -0.89 -5.17
C LEU A 44 1.68 0.36 -4.33
N VAL A 45 0.65 0.32 -3.48
CA VAL A 45 0.33 1.42 -2.57
C VAL A 45 1.44 1.62 -1.54
N LEU A 46 1.96 0.52 -0.97
CA LEU A 46 3.08 0.58 -0.04
C LEU A 46 4.35 1.14 -0.71
N LYS A 47 4.65 0.70 -1.93
CA LYS A 47 5.75 1.25 -2.73
C LYS A 47 5.59 2.76 -2.93
N GLY A 48 4.40 3.21 -3.32
CA GLY A 48 4.09 4.63 -3.48
C GLY A 48 4.30 5.42 -2.19
N ALA A 49 3.86 4.91 -1.05
CA ALA A 49 4.11 5.51 0.26
C ALA A 49 5.62 5.64 0.55
N THR A 50 6.39 4.58 0.30
CA THR A 50 7.84 4.59 0.53
C THR A 50 8.59 5.49 -0.44
N ASP A 51 8.17 5.58 -1.70
CA ASP A 51 8.77 6.47 -2.70
C ASP A 51 8.52 7.94 -2.36
N LEU A 52 7.36 8.25 -1.75
CA LEU A 52 7.02 9.59 -1.27
C LEU A 52 7.88 10.04 -0.08
N LEU A 53 8.17 9.09 0.82
CA LEU A 53 9.01 9.29 2.02
C LEU A 53 10.50 9.27 1.69
N ARG A 54 10.89 8.62 0.59
CA ARG A 54 12.29 8.56 0.17
C ARG A 54 12.70 9.96 -0.33
N PRO A 55 13.63 10.66 0.34
CA PRO A 55 14.18 11.88 -0.22
C PRO A 55 14.79 11.52 -1.58
N GLN A 56 14.33 12.17 -2.64
CA GLN A 56 15.00 12.10 -3.94
C GLN A 56 16.41 12.62 -3.68
N GLY A 57 17.40 11.72 -3.67
CA GLY A 57 18.79 12.07 -3.44
C GLY A 57 19.17 13.25 -4.32
N GLY A 58 19.73 14.29 -3.68
CA GLY A 58 20.04 15.57 -4.31
C GLY A 58 20.75 15.36 -5.65
N ARG A 59 20.19 16.01 -6.67
CA ARG A 59 20.97 16.45 -7.83
C ARG A 59 21.56 17.81 -7.53
#